data_AF-A0A1C4UUD9-F1
#
_entry.id   AF-A0A1C4UUD9-F1
#
_cell.length_a   1.000
_cell.length_b   1.000
_cell.length_c   1.000
_cell.angle_alpha   90.00
_cell.angle_beta   90.00
_cell.angle_gamma   90.00
#
_symmetry.space_group_name_H-M   'P 1'
#
loop_
_entity.id
_entity.type
_entity.pdbx_description
1 polymer ?
#
loop_
_entity_poly.entity_id
_entity_poly.type
_entity_poly.pdbx_seq_one_letter_code
_entity_poly.pdbx_strand_id
1 'polypeptide(L)'
;MGNPTHTEVRVARQSPQRPDADEPELDETEGTVEPDVADATSEAAHRDRSLWDELRIDPVEIALPAGTGFTLRAYRPARELTPTDVAERDEDDPFLARRQAVEAEDEDEVVVLDEEFAAEFAEVEDEKRESGRTDDEDEDEDDESDEDEAGDEEVPAFLSHRGRLLLFKSPESLVSFIRSGAPNDLSQLDSWNELSERVEPADIAPLDEDTYELDLVVENLRGGHDTWDPTLLIEAGEVARDLAYAMRLPAVLDMLSAGSSLDDLDEALRASVNGGVGGFMGRRRLKKIGAQTASLGWRTIVGKISAVVDWRD
;
A
#
# COMPACT_ATOMS: atom_id res chain seq x y z
N MET A 1 14.32 -45.94 48.38
CA MET A 1 13.25 -46.75 49.03
C MET A 1 12.02 -45.86 49.05
N GLY A 2 11.03 -46.02 48.19
CA GLY A 2 10.23 -47.22 47.94
C GLY A 2 8.81 -46.91 48.44
N ASN A 3 7.92 -46.49 47.54
CA ASN A 3 6.50 -46.20 47.80
C ASN A 3 5.75 -47.51 48.14
N PRO A 4 4.58 -47.47 48.82
CA PRO A 4 3.34 -47.78 48.07
C PRO A 4 2.01 -47.17 48.59
N THR A 5 1.19 -46.69 47.62
CA THR A 5 -0.26 -46.86 47.35
C THR A 5 -1.38 -46.85 48.43
N HIS A 6 -2.34 -45.92 48.20
CA HIS A 6 -3.83 -46.01 48.11
C HIS A 6 -4.68 -46.68 49.21
N THR A 7 -5.81 -46.03 49.57
CA THR A 7 -7.19 -46.59 49.55
C THR A 7 -8.26 -45.50 49.77
N GLU A 8 -9.29 -45.50 48.93
CA GLU A 8 -10.51 -44.66 48.95
C GLU A 8 -11.48 -45.06 50.08
N VAL A 9 -12.32 -44.12 50.56
CA VAL A 9 -13.66 -44.45 51.11
C VAL A 9 -14.69 -43.40 50.65
N ARG A 10 -15.83 -43.93 50.19
CA ARG A 10 -16.98 -43.27 49.54
C ARG A 10 -18.12 -42.94 50.53
N VAL A 11 -18.80 -41.82 50.24
CA VAL A 11 -20.28 -41.61 50.15
C VAL A 11 -21.15 -41.28 51.39
N ALA A 12 -21.76 -40.09 51.27
CA ALA A 12 -23.11 -39.60 51.63
C ALA A 12 -23.61 -39.59 53.08
N ARG A 13 -24.22 -38.45 53.46
CA ARG A 13 -25.66 -38.34 53.82
C ARG A 13 -26.13 -36.89 54.04
N GLN A 14 -27.25 -36.58 53.39
CA GLN A 14 -28.42 -35.82 53.86
C GLN A 14 -28.30 -34.33 54.23
N SER A 15 -28.92 -33.49 53.38
CA SER A 15 -29.64 -32.29 53.79
C SER A 15 -30.88 -32.64 54.62
N PRO A 16 -31.36 -31.70 55.46
CA PRO A 16 -32.73 -31.23 55.28
C PRO A 16 -32.90 -29.72 55.38
N GLN A 17 -33.83 -29.25 54.55
CA GLN A 17 -34.51 -27.95 54.50
C GLN A 17 -34.89 -27.33 55.86
N ARG A 18 -34.75 -26.00 55.96
CA ARG A 18 -35.86 -25.09 56.32
C ARG A 18 -35.58 -23.64 55.88
N PRO A 19 -36.63 -22.86 55.54
CA PRO A 19 -36.55 -21.55 54.91
C PRO A 19 -36.60 -20.42 55.94
N ASP A 20 -36.10 -19.24 55.59
CA ASP A 20 -36.70 -17.97 55.98
C ASP A 20 -36.23 -16.86 55.03
N ALA A 21 -37.21 -16.08 54.59
CA ALA A 21 -37.08 -14.87 53.81
C ALA A 21 -36.68 -13.69 54.72
N ASP A 22 -35.85 -12.79 54.19
CA ASP A 22 -36.16 -11.35 54.13
C ASP A 22 -34.93 -10.61 53.54
N GLU A 23 -35.18 -9.91 52.43
CA GLU A 23 -34.28 -8.96 51.80
C GLU A 23 -34.18 -7.68 52.64
N PRO A 24 -33.08 -6.93 52.53
CA PRO A 24 -33.15 -5.48 52.66
C PRO A 24 -32.83 -4.79 51.33
N GLU A 25 -33.74 -3.88 50.96
CA GLU A 25 -33.64 -2.92 49.86
C GLU A 25 -32.36 -2.09 49.97
N LEU A 26 -31.64 -1.94 48.84
CA LEU A 26 -30.50 -1.04 48.69
C LEU A 26 -30.99 0.26 48.07
N ASP A 27 -30.77 1.33 48.82
CA ASP A 27 -31.05 2.74 48.47
C ASP A 27 -30.24 3.17 47.25
N GLU A 28 -30.93 3.73 46.25
CA GLU A 28 -30.37 4.19 44.98
C GLU A 28 -29.55 5.48 45.19
N THR A 29 -28.23 5.38 45.16
CA THR A 29 -27.36 6.54 44.99
C THR A 29 -27.12 6.77 43.50
N GLU A 30 -27.71 7.83 42.95
CA GLU A 30 -27.40 8.36 41.61
C GLU A 30 -25.89 8.63 41.49
N GLY A 31 -25.19 7.75 40.77
CA GLY A 31 -23.85 7.99 40.28
C GLY A 31 -23.95 8.94 39.09
N THR A 32 -23.35 10.13 39.22
CA THR A 32 -23.06 11.00 38.08
C THR A 32 -22.26 10.21 37.05
N VAL A 33 -22.88 9.93 35.91
CA VAL A 33 -22.22 9.31 34.76
C VAL A 33 -21.31 10.38 34.16
N GLU A 34 -20.01 10.28 34.38
CA GLU A 34 -19.07 11.02 33.53
C GLU A 34 -19.22 10.46 32.11
N PRO A 35 -19.42 11.31 31.10
CA PRO A 35 -19.48 10.84 29.73
C PRO A 35 -18.15 10.19 29.36
N ASP A 36 -18.23 9.00 28.78
CA ASP A 36 -17.07 8.23 28.33
C ASP A 36 -16.32 9.04 27.27
N VAL A 37 -15.13 9.54 27.64
CA VAL A 37 -14.32 10.43 26.80
C VAL A 37 -13.94 9.73 25.48
N ALA A 38 -13.92 8.40 25.47
CA ALA A 38 -13.66 7.57 24.29
C ALA A 38 -14.78 7.63 23.23
N ASP A 39 -16.03 7.75 23.66
CA ASP A 39 -17.19 7.80 22.76
C ASP A 39 -17.30 9.19 22.08
N ALA A 40 -16.93 10.25 22.83
CA ALA A 40 -16.85 11.61 22.29
C ALA A 40 -15.71 11.80 21.28
N THR A 41 -14.56 11.14 21.46
CA THR A 41 -13.46 11.15 20.47
C THR A 41 -13.80 10.39 19.20
N SER A 42 -14.53 9.27 19.32
CA SER A 42 -15.01 8.48 18.19
C SER A 42 -16.07 9.25 17.37
N GLU A 43 -17.04 9.89 18.03
CA GLU A 43 -18.02 10.73 17.33
C GLU A 43 -17.42 12.00 16.72
N ALA A 44 -16.38 12.59 17.31
CA ALA A 44 -15.68 13.74 16.73
C ALA A 44 -14.89 13.34 15.47
N ALA A 45 -14.17 12.21 15.52
CA ALA A 45 -13.47 11.65 14.36
C ALA A 45 -14.40 11.29 13.20
N HIS A 46 -15.63 10.84 13.49
CA HIS A 46 -16.65 10.56 12.47
C HIS A 46 -17.37 11.81 11.91
N ARG A 47 -17.34 12.95 12.62
CA ARG A 47 -17.96 14.21 12.15
C ARG A 47 -17.03 15.05 11.25
N ASP A 48 -15.72 14.79 11.24
CA ASP A 48 -14.74 15.59 10.49
C ASP A 48 -14.28 14.98 9.14
N ARG A 49 -14.75 13.77 8.81
CA ARG A 49 -14.42 13.13 7.54
C ARG A 49 -14.98 13.85 6.32
N SER A 50 -16.02 14.68 6.50
CA SER A 50 -16.61 15.44 5.40
C SER A 50 -15.60 16.35 4.70
N LEU A 51 -14.58 16.86 5.41
CA LEU A 51 -13.51 17.64 4.79
C LEU A 51 -12.73 16.78 3.79
N TRP A 52 -12.28 15.60 4.22
CA TRP A 52 -11.46 14.68 3.43
C TRP A 52 -12.25 14.08 2.25
N ASP A 53 -13.49 13.66 2.50
CA ASP A 53 -14.41 13.13 1.49
C ASP A 53 -14.73 14.17 0.40
N GLU A 54 -15.00 15.41 0.80
CA GLU A 54 -15.30 16.54 -0.10
C GLU A 54 -14.10 16.87 -0.99
N LEU A 55 -12.90 16.91 -0.41
CA LEU A 55 -11.68 17.30 -1.11
C LEU A 55 -11.03 16.13 -1.87
N ARG A 56 -11.50 14.90 -1.64
CA ARG A 56 -10.93 13.64 -2.14
C ARG A 56 -9.42 13.56 -1.88
N ILE A 57 -9.03 13.83 -0.64
CA ILE A 57 -7.66 13.75 -0.11
C ILE A 57 -7.78 13.04 1.23
N ASP A 58 -6.86 12.12 1.52
CA ASP A 58 -6.85 11.36 2.78
C ASP A 58 -5.55 11.64 3.56
N PRO A 59 -5.63 11.86 4.88
CA PRO A 59 -4.47 11.82 5.74
C PRO A 59 -4.03 10.37 5.94
N VAL A 60 -2.74 10.11 5.79
CA VAL A 60 -2.14 8.77 5.89
C VAL A 60 -1.02 8.78 6.93
N GLU A 61 -0.95 7.75 7.76
CA GLU A 61 0.15 7.51 8.70
C GLU A 61 1.01 6.34 8.21
N ILE A 62 2.33 6.54 8.18
CA ILE A 62 3.28 5.51 7.71
C ILE A 62 4.37 5.35 8.77
N ALA A 63 4.48 4.16 9.33
CA ALA A 63 5.59 3.75 10.18
C ALA A 63 6.70 3.14 9.31
N LEU A 64 7.90 3.69 9.43
CA LEU A 64 9.11 3.24 8.75
C LEU A 64 10.22 3.02 9.79
N PRO A 65 11.32 2.35 9.43
CA PRO A 65 12.41 2.11 10.38
C PRO A 65 13.00 3.36 11.05
N ALA A 66 12.85 4.54 10.44
CA ALA A 66 13.32 5.82 10.99
C ALA A 66 12.34 6.50 11.96
N GLY A 67 11.07 6.05 12.00
CA GLY A 67 10.00 6.64 12.78
C GLY A 67 8.66 6.58 12.05
N THR A 68 7.64 7.15 12.68
CA THR A 68 6.29 7.26 12.13
C THR A 68 6.00 8.71 11.74
N GLY A 69 5.29 8.90 10.63
CA GLY A 69 4.94 10.25 10.18
C GLY A 69 3.64 10.28 9.38
N PHE A 70 3.13 11.50 9.25
CA PHE A 70 1.90 11.83 8.55
C PHE A 70 2.20 12.41 7.17
N THR A 71 1.37 12.05 6.19
CA THR A 71 1.38 12.59 4.84
C THR A 71 -0.06 12.69 4.32
N LEU A 72 -0.22 13.11 3.07
CA LEU A 72 -1.51 13.12 2.37
C LEU A 72 -1.42 12.22 1.14
N ARG A 73 -2.52 11.54 0.83
CA ARG A 73 -2.74 10.75 -0.39
C ARG A 73 -4.00 11.24 -1.10
N ALA A 74 -4.02 11.17 -2.43
CA ALA A 74 -5.22 11.35 -3.23
C ALA A 74 -5.20 10.36 -4.39
N TYR A 75 -6.37 9.99 -4.91
CA TYR A 75 -6.50 9.28 -6.18
C TYR A 75 -7.14 10.20 -7.21
N ARG A 76 -6.52 10.31 -8.39
CA ARG A 76 -7.04 11.07 -9.54
C ARG A 76 -6.77 10.31 -10.83
N PRO A 77 -7.57 10.52 -11.89
CA PRO A 77 -7.25 10.03 -13.22
C PRO A 77 -5.82 10.40 -13.62
N ALA A 78 -5.07 9.46 -14.17
CA ALA A 78 -3.67 9.67 -14.54
C ALA A 78 -3.46 10.91 -15.41
N ARG A 79 -4.40 11.21 -16.32
CA ARG A 79 -4.37 12.40 -17.20
C ARG A 79 -4.52 13.73 -16.49
N GLU A 80 -5.07 13.74 -15.27
CA GLU A 80 -5.25 14.95 -14.45
C GLU A 80 -4.02 15.26 -13.58
N LEU A 81 -3.05 14.34 -13.53
CA LEU A 81 -1.87 14.47 -12.69
C LEU A 81 -0.60 14.68 -13.52
N THR A 82 0.19 15.65 -13.10
CA THR A 82 1.62 15.73 -13.45
C THR A 82 2.38 14.85 -12.46
N PRO A 83 3.08 13.78 -12.92
CA PRO A 83 3.88 12.93 -12.05
C PRO A 83 4.99 13.70 -11.32
N THR A 84 5.41 13.21 -10.15
CA THR A 84 6.50 13.85 -9.39
C THR A 84 7.78 13.93 -10.23
N ASP A 85 8.42 15.10 -10.19
CA ASP A 85 9.70 15.33 -10.86
C ASP A 85 10.82 14.60 -10.11
N VAL A 86 11.47 13.64 -10.77
CA VAL A 86 12.55 12.83 -10.17
C VAL A 86 13.92 13.20 -10.69
N ALA A 87 14.05 14.22 -11.54
CA ALA A 87 15.32 14.54 -12.20
C ALA A 87 16.46 14.77 -11.20
N GLU A 88 16.26 15.65 -10.21
CA GLU A 88 17.28 15.92 -9.17
C GLU A 88 17.60 14.67 -8.33
N ARG A 89 16.62 13.79 -8.09
CA ARG A 89 16.82 12.56 -7.30
C ARG A 89 17.62 11.52 -8.09
N ASP A 90 17.34 11.39 -9.38
CA ASP A 90 17.89 10.34 -10.23
C ASP A 90 19.26 10.73 -10.81
N GLU A 91 19.60 12.03 -10.88
CA GLU A 91 20.95 12.53 -11.23
C GLU A 91 22.05 11.94 -10.32
N ASP A 92 21.74 11.73 -9.05
CA ASP A 92 22.66 11.17 -8.07
C ASP A 92 22.78 9.64 -8.11
N ASP A 93 22.02 8.94 -8.97
CA ASP A 93 22.07 7.48 -9.13
C ASP A 93 23.03 7.06 -10.28
N PRO A 94 24.23 6.54 -9.96
CA PRO A 94 25.21 6.14 -10.98
C PRO A 94 24.73 4.99 -11.88
N PHE A 95 23.75 4.20 -11.44
CA PHE A 95 23.19 3.08 -12.20
C PHE A 95 22.11 3.54 -13.16
N LEU A 96 21.28 4.52 -12.79
CA LEU A 96 20.31 5.14 -13.71
C LEU A 96 21.03 5.91 -14.81
N ALA A 97 22.07 6.67 -14.46
CA ALA A 97 22.90 7.35 -15.47
C ALA A 97 23.49 6.38 -16.49
N ARG A 98 23.89 5.18 -16.05
CA ARG A 98 24.38 4.13 -16.95
C ARG A 98 23.27 3.52 -17.81
N ARG A 99 22.08 3.28 -17.24
CA ARG A 99 20.96 2.73 -18.00
C ARG A 99 20.47 3.71 -19.07
N GLN A 100 20.33 4.98 -18.72
CA GLN A 100 19.97 6.05 -19.65
C GLN A 100 21.03 6.24 -20.75
N ALA A 101 22.32 6.10 -20.42
CA ALA A 101 23.38 6.12 -21.42
C ALA A 101 23.30 4.93 -22.39
N VAL A 102 22.95 3.74 -21.91
CA VAL A 102 22.75 2.56 -22.78
C VAL A 102 21.49 2.72 -23.63
N GLU A 103 20.38 3.16 -23.05
CA GLU A 103 19.13 3.43 -23.78
C GLU A 103 19.33 4.52 -24.86
N ALA A 104 20.10 5.58 -24.58
CA ALA A 104 20.46 6.60 -25.56
C ALA A 104 21.43 6.08 -26.65
N GLU A 105 22.36 5.17 -26.30
CA GLU A 105 23.24 4.51 -27.29
C GLU A 105 22.45 3.58 -28.22
N ASP A 106 21.40 2.92 -27.72
CA ASP A 106 20.52 2.05 -28.51
C ASP A 106 19.57 2.86 -29.43
N GLU A 107 19.11 4.05 -29.01
CA GLU A 107 18.31 4.96 -29.85
C GLU A 107 19.13 5.62 -30.99
N ASP A 108 20.44 5.82 -30.78
CA ASP A 108 21.37 6.36 -31.78
C ASP A 108 22.00 5.27 -32.69
N GLU A 109 21.73 3.98 -32.46
CA GLU A 109 22.14 2.89 -33.36
C GLU A 109 21.24 2.85 -34.61
N VAL A 110 21.42 3.85 -35.48
CA VAL A 110 20.97 3.75 -36.87
C VAL A 110 21.83 2.68 -37.53
N VAL A 111 21.30 1.45 -37.60
CA VAL A 111 21.93 0.36 -38.37
C VAL A 111 22.00 0.82 -39.83
N VAL A 112 23.15 1.34 -40.24
CA VAL A 112 23.45 1.59 -41.65
C VAL A 112 23.62 0.22 -42.30
N LEU A 113 22.50 -0.35 -42.74
CA LEU A 113 22.50 -1.53 -43.58
C LEU A 113 23.23 -1.16 -44.88
N ASP A 114 24.31 -1.87 -45.16
CA ASP A 114 25.02 -1.76 -46.43
C ASP A 114 24.04 -2.05 -47.58
N GLU A 115 24.18 -1.35 -48.71
CA GLU A 115 23.23 -1.37 -49.84
C GLU A 115 23.07 -2.80 -50.42
N GLU A 116 24.04 -3.68 -50.14
CA GLU A 116 24.05 -5.11 -50.48
C GLU A 116 23.15 -5.98 -49.57
N PHE A 117 23.00 -5.64 -48.28
CA PHE A 117 22.16 -6.39 -47.33
C PHE A 117 20.67 -6.00 -47.43
N ALA A 118 20.38 -4.75 -47.79
CA ALA A 118 19.02 -4.31 -48.08
C ALA A 118 18.44 -4.99 -49.33
N ALA A 119 19.28 -5.27 -50.34
CA ALA A 119 18.88 -6.01 -51.53
C ALA A 119 18.58 -7.48 -51.23
N GLU A 120 19.35 -8.11 -50.33
CA GLU A 120 19.11 -9.50 -49.91
C GLU A 120 17.80 -9.66 -49.13
N PHE A 121 17.40 -8.67 -48.31
CA PHE A 121 16.09 -8.68 -47.66
C PHE A 121 14.91 -8.43 -48.62
N ALA A 122 15.09 -7.58 -49.63
CA ALA A 122 14.06 -7.30 -50.63
C ALA A 122 13.75 -8.54 -51.51
N GLU A 123 14.75 -9.34 -51.88
CA GLU A 123 14.53 -10.56 -52.66
C GLU A 123 13.82 -11.67 -51.85
N VAL A 124 13.99 -11.71 -50.53
CA VAL A 124 13.29 -12.67 -49.64
C VAL A 124 11.84 -12.25 -49.37
N GLU A 125 11.54 -10.95 -49.45
CA GLU A 125 10.19 -10.41 -49.27
C GLU A 125 9.30 -10.65 -50.50
N ASP A 126 9.86 -10.57 -51.70
CA ASP A 126 9.13 -10.83 -52.95
C ASP A 126 8.77 -12.31 -53.17
N GLU A 127 9.56 -13.26 -52.63
CA GLU A 127 9.19 -14.69 -52.65
C GLU A 127 8.06 -15.05 -51.67
N LYS A 128 7.80 -14.22 -50.63
CA LYS A 128 6.68 -14.42 -49.70
C LYS A 128 5.37 -13.78 -50.16
N ARG A 129 5.43 -12.79 -51.05
CA ARG A 129 4.25 -12.08 -51.58
C ARG A 129 3.47 -12.85 -52.67
N GLU A 130 4.01 -13.94 -53.23
CA GLU A 130 3.30 -14.72 -54.27
C GLU A 130 2.46 -15.91 -53.72
N SER A 131 2.43 -16.17 -52.41
CA SER A 131 1.72 -17.32 -51.82
C SER A 131 0.55 -16.98 -50.87
N GLY A 132 0.12 -15.73 -50.78
CA GLY A 132 -0.88 -15.30 -49.78
C GLY A 132 -2.05 -14.52 -50.35
N ARG A 133 -2.72 -15.01 -51.40
CA ARG A 133 -4.00 -14.43 -51.85
C ARG A 133 -5.16 -15.11 -51.13
N THR A 134 -5.58 -14.56 -49.99
CA THR A 134 -6.94 -14.74 -49.44
C THR A 134 -7.25 -13.57 -48.50
N ASP A 135 -8.23 -12.77 -48.92
CA ASP A 135 -9.10 -11.82 -48.21
C ASP A 135 -8.51 -10.97 -47.06
N ASP A 136 -8.16 -9.73 -47.41
CA ASP A 136 -8.32 -8.55 -46.57
C ASP A 136 -9.82 -8.19 -46.51
N GLU A 137 -10.42 -8.21 -45.33
CA GLU A 137 -11.54 -7.34 -44.93
C GLU A 137 -11.41 -7.09 -43.40
N ASP A 138 -10.99 -5.86 -43.09
CA ASP A 138 -11.37 -5.02 -41.93
C ASP A 138 -11.02 -5.45 -40.49
N GLU A 139 -9.85 -5.04 -39.96
CA GLU A 139 -9.61 -4.78 -38.52
C GLU A 139 -8.54 -3.66 -38.35
N ASP A 140 -8.91 -2.39 -38.58
CA ASP A 140 -8.09 -1.20 -38.25
C ASP A 140 -8.97 -0.15 -37.54
N GLU A 141 -9.56 -0.47 -36.37
CA GLU A 141 -10.32 0.50 -35.56
C GLU A 141 -10.10 0.40 -34.01
N ASP A 142 -9.04 -0.26 -33.51
CA ASP A 142 -8.90 -0.52 -32.05
C ASP A 142 -7.59 0.02 -31.40
N ASP A 143 -6.89 0.98 -31.98
CA ASP A 143 -5.66 1.57 -31.35
C ASP A 143 -5.93 2.91 -30.63
N GLU A 144 -7.05 3.58 -30.91
CA GLU A 144 -7.45 4.82 -30.23
C GLU A 144 -8.19 4.57 -28.90
N SER A 145 -8.60 3.33 -28.59
CA SER A 145 -9.35 3.01 -27.36
C SER A 145 -8.47 2.78 -26.12
N ASP A 146 -7.27 2.22 -26.27
CA ASP A 146 -6.45 1.78 -25.14
C ASP A 146 -5.72 2.96 -24.45
N GLU A 147 -5.31 3.99 -25.19
CA GLU A 147 -4.67 5.19 -24.63
C GLU A 147 -5.64 6.08 -23.84
N ASP A 148 -6.89 6.20 -24.31
CA ASP A 148 -7.95 6.95 -23.64
C ASP A 148 -8.37 6.27 -22.32
N GLU A 149 -8.42 4.93 -22.28
CA GLU A 149 -8.79 4.15 -21.09
C GLU A 149 -7.69 4.20 -20.00
N ALA A 150 -6.41 4.17 -20.38
CA ALA A 150 -5.29 4.30 -19.44
C ALA A 150 -5.23 5.69 -18.77
N GLY A 151 -5.70 6.74 -19.45
CA GLY A 151 -5.77 8.09 -18.89
C GLY A 151 -6.87 8.28 -17.83
N ASP A 152 -7.89 7.42 -17.85
CA ASP A 152 -9.04 7.45 -16.95
C ASP A 152 -8.86 6.61 -15.67
N GLU A 153 -7.84 5.74 -15.62
CA GLU A 153 -7.51 4.97 -14.42
C GLU A 153 -7.12 5.91 -13.26
N GLU A 154 -7.75 5.70 -12.09
CA GLU A 154 -7.40 6.45 -10.89
C GLU A 154 -6.07 5.95 -10.32
N VAL A 155 -5.11 6.87 -10.21
CA VAL A 155 -3.76 6.56 -9.74
C VAL A 155 -3.43 7.38 -8.48
N PRO A 156 -2.56 6.84 -7.59
CA PRO A 156 -2.23 7.51 -6.35
C PRO A 156 -1.26 8.68 -6.57
N ALA A 157 -1.54 9.79 -5.90
CA ALA A 157 -0.64 10.91 -5.71
C ALA A 157 -0.44 11.14 -4.20
N PHE A 158 0.80 11.45 -3.80
CA PHE A 158 1.14 11.73 -2.41
C PHE A 158 1.64 13.16 -2.25
N LEU A 159 1.70 13.63 -1.00
CA LEU A 159 2.39 14.86 -0.66
C LEU A 159 3.90 14.69 -0.89
N SER A 160 4.33 15.01 -2.11
CA SER A 160 5.72 14.92 -2.55
C SER A 160 6.24 16.24 -3.06
N HIS A 161 7.56 16.35 -3.17
CA HIS A 161 8.22 17.41 -3.92
C HIS A 161 9.55 16.90 -4.46
N ARG A 162 9.80 17.08 -5.76
CA ARG A 162 11.06 16.68 -6.41
C ARG A 162 11.42 15.21 -6.15
N GLY A 163 10.44 14.31 -6.29
CA GLY A 163 10.67 12.88 -6.14
C GLY A 163 10.94 12.43 -4.71
N ARG A 164 10.67 13.30 -3.72
CA ARG A 164 10.74 13.00 -2.29
C ARG A 164 9.35 12.95 -1.67
N LEU A 165 9.07 11.90 -0.91
CA LEU A 165 7.84 11.77 -0.12
C LEU A 165 7.99 12.62 1.14
N LEU A 166 7.09 13.57 1.37
CA LEU A 166 7.15 14.42 2.56
C LEU A 166 6.40 13.74 3.70
N LEU A 167 7.12 13.40 4.77
CA LEU A 167 6.56 12.84 6.00
C LEU A 167 6.82 13.75 7.19
N PHE A 168 5.77 14.06 7.95
CA PHE A 168 5.83 14.97 9.08
C PHE A 168 5.68 14.21 10.39
N LYS A 169 6.51 14.52 11.40
CA LYS A 169 6.46 13.81 12.69
C LYS A 169 5.26 14.19 13.56
N SER A 170 4.51 15.22 13.19
CA SER A 170 3.27 15.58 13.88
C SER A 170 2.23 16.21 12.94
N PRO A 171 0.94 16.13 13.30
CA PRO A 171 -0.14 16.85 12.63
C PRO A 171 0.09 18.35 12.47
N GLU A 172 0.62 19.01 13.49
CA GLU A 172 0.86 20.45 13.49
C GLU A 172 1.88 20.86 12.43
N SER A 173 2.94 20.06 12.28
CA SER A 173 3.98 20.30 11.27
C SER A 173 3.44 20.10 9.86
N LEU A 174 2.60 19.08 9.65
CA LEU A 174 1.91 18.86 8.37
C LEU A 174 1.00 20.05 8.02
N VAL A 175 0.13 20.47 8.94
CA VAL A 175 -0.78 21.62 8.73
C VAL A 175 -0.01 22.92 8.51
N SER A 176 1.07 23.14 9.28
CA SER A 176 1.95 24.30 9.07
C SER A 176 2.56 24.29 7.67
N PHE A 177 2.95 23.13 7.13
CA PHE A 177 3.45 23.01 5.77
C PHE A 177 2.36 23.31 4.74
N ILE A 178 1.18 22.70 4.87
CA ILE A 178 0.05 22.91 3.95
C ILE A 178 -0.28 24.42 3.86
N ARG A 179 -0.33 25.12 5.00
CA ARG A 179 -0.61 26.57 5.09
C ARG A 179 0.54 27.46 4.62
N SER A 180 1.76 26.94 4.50
CA SER A 180 2.93 27.75 4.15
C SER A 180 2.99 28.17 2.68
N GLY A 181 2.27 27.47 1.79
CA GLY A 181 2.38 27.64 0.34
C GLY A 181 3.69 27.13 -0.25
N ALA A 182 4.45 26.32 0.49
CA ALA A 182 5.66 25.71 -0.01
C ALA A 182 5.35 24.77 -1.21
N PRO A 183 6.22 24.73 -2.23
CA PRO A 183 6.02 23.88 -3.40
C PRO A 183 5.86 22.41 -3.02
N ASN A 184 4.85 21.77 -3.61
CA ASN A 184 4.56 20.35 -3.46
C ASN A 184 3.66 19.89 -4.63
N ASP A 185 3.65 18.59 -4.91
CA ASP A 185 2.99 18.05 -6.08
C ASP A 185 1.45 18.02 -5.90
N LEU A 186 0.93 17.91 -4.68
CA LEU A 186 -0.52 17.99 -4.43
C LEU A 186 -1.09 19.41 -4.61
N SER A 187 -0.24 20.44 -4.70
CA SER A 187 -0.70 21.81 -4.98
C SER A 187 -1.33 21.99 -6.36
N GLN A 188 -1.18 21.00 -7.25
CA GLN A 188 -1.86 20.97 -8.55
C GLN A 188 -3.35 20.60 -8.46
N LEU A 189 -3.81 20.04 -7.33
CA LEU A 189 -5.20 19.64 -7.17
C LEU A 189 -6.11 20.87 -6.99
N ASP A 190 -7.26 20.87 -7.67
CA ASP A 190 -8.24 21.96 -7.57
C ASP A 190 -8.71 22.21 -6.12
N SER A 191 -8.78 21.14 -5.31
CA SER A 191 -9.17 21.17 -3.90
C SER A 191 -8.07 21.62 -2.93
N TRP A 192 -6.82 21.83 -3.39
CA TRP A 192 -5.68 22.13 -2.52
C TRP A 192 -5.80 23.46 -1.77
N ASN A 193 -6.25 24.52 -2.47
CA ASN A 193 -6.40 25.84 -1.85
C ASN A 193 -7.42 25.78 -0.71
N GLU A 194 -8.54 25.11 -0.94
CA GLU A 194 -9.58 24.93 0.06
C GLU A 194 -9.09 24.10 1.27
N LEU A 195 -8.32 23.03 1.02
CA LEU A 195 -7.66 22.29 2.10
C LEU A 195 -6.80 23.22 2.96
N SER A 196 -5.96 24.04 2.32
CA SER A 196 -5.01 24.91 3.03
C SER A 196 -5.68 25.96 3.92
N GLU A 197 -6.90 26.38 3.57
CA GLU A 197 -7.68 27.34 4.36
C GLU A 197 -8.41 26.68 5.53
N ARG A 198 -8.87 25.44 5.37
CA ARG A 198 -9.78 24.77 6.30
C ARG A 198 -9.10 23.83 7.28
N VAL A 199 -8.03 23.15 6.88
CA VAL A 199 -7.42 22.04 7.66
C VAL A 199 -6.85 22.53 8.99
N GLU A 200 -7.20 21.85 10.08
CA GLU A 200 -6.66 22.02 11.42
C GLU A 200 -5.89 20.77 11.87
N PRO A 201 -4.96 20.88 12.84
CA PRO A 201 -4.18 19.72 13.30
C PRO A 201 -5.03 18.56 13.83
N ALA A 202 -6.21 18.85 14.40
CA ALA A 202 -7.13 17.84 14.90
C ALA A 202 -7.77 17.00 13.76
N ASP A 203 -7.80 17.54 12.54
CA ASP A 203 -8.41 16.88 11.37
C ASP A 203 -7.48 15.80 10.80
N ILE A 204 -6.17 15.88 11.09
CA ILE A 204 -5.18 14.87 10.72
C ILE A 204 -5.33 13.66 11.65
N ALA A 205 -6.35 12.86 11.38
CA ALA A 205 -6.66 11.63 12.08
C ALA A 205 -6.88 10.50 11.06
N PRO A 206 -5.80 9.86 10.55
CA PRO A 206 -5.88 8.72 9.64
C PRO A 206 -6.79 7.61 10.16
N LEU A 207 -7.46 6.87 9.25
CA LEU A 207 -8.22 5.68 9.64
C LEU A 207 -7.26 4.54 9.94
N ASP A 208 -7.77 3.49 10.59
CA ASP A 208 -7.04 2.23 10.74
C ASP A 208 -6.56 1.70 9.37
N GLU A 209 -7.39 1.79 8.33
CA GLU A 209 -7.06 1.39 6.95
C GLU A 209 -6.09 2.34 6.21
N ASP A 210 -5.84 3.54 6.76
CA ASP A 210 -4.87 4.53 6.28
C ASP A 210 -3.63 4.61 7.19
N THR A 211 -3.43 3.62 8.06
CA THR A 211 -2.31 3.52 9.00
C THR A 211 -1.45 2.31 8.65
N TYR A 212 -0.25 2.54 8.10
CA TYR A 212 0.58 1.49 7.54
C TYR A 212 1.86 1.24 8.33
N GLU A 213 2.03 0.02 8.86
CA GLU A 213 3.18 -0.38 9.68
C GLU A 213 4.27 -1.10 8.88
N LEU A 214 4.93 -0.39 7.95
CA LEU A 214 5.94 -0.98 7.07
C LEU A 214 7.21 -1.46 7.80
N ASP A 215 7.50 -0.91 8.98
CA ASP A 215 8.61 -1.33 9.83
C ASP A 215 8.42 -2.73 10.46
N LEU A 216 7.17 -3.15 10.69
CA LEU A 216 6.84 -4.46 11.26
C LEU A 216 6.84 -5.60 10.24
N VAL A 217 6.66 -5.30 8.94
CA VAL A 217 6.50 -6.31 7.88
C VAL A 217 7.65 -7.31 7.85
N VAL A 218 8.90 -6.83 7.94
CA VAL A 218 10.08 -7.69 7.88
C VAL A 218 10.18 -8.60 9.10
N GLU A 219 9.83 -8.10 10.29
CA GLU A 219 9.80 -8.89 11.51
C GLU A 219 8.69 -9.95 11.47
N ASN A 220 7.49 -9.54 11.08
CA ASN A 220 6.33 -10.41 10.94
C ASN A 220 6.63 -11.60 10.01
N LEU A 221 7.23 -11.33 8.85
CA LEU A 221 7.59 -12.37 7.88
C LEU A 221 8.65 -13.34 8.43
N ARG A 222 9.61 -12.84 9.22
CA ARG A 222 10.68 -13.67 9.82
C ARG A 222 10.20 -14.58 10.92
N GLY A 223 9.10 -14.25 11.59
CA GLY A 223 8.48 -15.09 12.61
C GLY A 223 7.98 -16.44 12.09
N GLY A 224 7.80 -16.56 10.76
CA GLY A 224 7.36 -17.78 10.09
C GLY A 224 5.85 -17.83 9.89
N HIS A 225 5.37 -18.80 9.10
CA HIS A 225 3.98 -18.81 8.58
C HIS A 225 2.89 -18.75 9.66
N ASP A 226 3.15 -19.29 10.86
CA ASP A 226 2.18 -19.31 11.95
C ASP A 226 2.02 -17.95 12.66
N THR A 227 2.95 -17.01 12.45
CA THR A 227 2.92 -15.66 13.04
C THR A 227 2.53 -14.59 12.04
N TRP A 228 2.34 -14.95 10.77
CA TRP A 228 2.02 -13.99 9.73
C TRP A 228 0.68 -13.35 10.00
N ASP A 229 0.65 -12.02 9.96
CA ASP A 229 -0.57 -11.23 10.06
C ASP A 229 -1.01 -10.86 8.64
N PRO A 230 -2.10 -11.45 8.11
CA PRO A 230 -2.52 -11.16 6.75
C PRO A 230 -2.93 -9.71 6.54
N THR A 231 -3.55 -9.06 7.53
CA THR A 231 -4.03 -7.68 7.39
C THR A 231 -2.84 -6.73 7.22
N LEU A 232 -1.89 -6.79 8.15
CA LEU A 232 -0.63 -6.04 8.08
C LEU A 232 0.09 -6.20 6.74
N LEU A 233 0.21 -7.45 6.25
CA LEU A 233 0.97 -7.75 5.03
C LEU A 233 0.24 -7.32 3.75
N ILE A 234 -1.09 -7.38 3.74
CA ILE A 234 -1.93 -6.95 2.62
C ILE A 234 -1.89 -5.42 2.52
N GLU A 235 -2.15 -4.72 3.62
CA GLU A 235 -2.15 -3.25 3.70
C GLU A 235 -0.76 -2.68 3.36
N ALA A 236 0.31 -3.31 3.87
CA ALA A 236 1.67 -2.97 3.47
C ALA A 236 1.88 -3.11 1.96
N GLY A 237 1.34 -4.18 1.36
CA GLY A 237 1.40 -4.42 -0.09
C GLY A 237 0.66 -3.37 -0.90
N GLU A 238 -0.46 -2.87 -0.40
CA GLU A 238 -1.26 -1.80 -1.03
C GLU A 238 -0.47 -0.48 -1.01
N VAL A 239 -0.10 0.01 0.16
CA VAL A 239 0.65 1.28 0.26
C VAL A 239 2.01 1.20 -0.43
N ALA A 240 2.68 0.05 -0.46
CA ALA A 240 3.95 -0.11 -1.15
C ALA A 240 3.80 0.02 -2.68
N ARG A 241 2.70 -0.48 -3.26
CA ARG A 241 2.40 -0.29 -4.69
C ARG A 241 2.08 1.18 -4.96
N ASP A 242 1.29 1.81 -4.11
CA ASP A 242 0.90 3.21 -4.30
C ASP A 242 2.10 4.15 -4.20
N LEU A 243 2.94 3.98 -3.17
CA LEU A 243 4.19 4.73 -3.02
C LEU A 243 5.15 4.44 -4.16
N ALA A 244 5.25 3.20 -4.63
CA ALA A 244 6.11 2.86 -5.75
C ALA A 244 5.68 3.52 -7.06
N TYR A 245 4.37 3.59 -7.31
CA TYR A 245 3.81 4.31 -8.45
C TYR A 245 4.06 5.81 -8.32
N ALA A 246 3.56 6.43 -7.24
CA ALA A 246 3.60 7.87 -7.03
C ALA A 246 5.02 8.43 -6.96
N MET A 247 5.93 7.69 -6.31
CA MET A 247 7.33 8.07 -6.19
C MET A 247 8.18 7.55 -7.35
N ARG A 248 7.59 6.94 -8.38
CA ARG A 248 8.29 6.44 -9.58
C ARG A 248 9.50 5.56 -9.21
N LEU A 249 9.22 4.47 -8.50
CA LEU A 249 10.21 3.48 -8.04
C LEU A 249 10.08 2.20 -8.87
N PRO A 250 10.64 2.14 -10.10
CA PRO A 250 10.46 1.01 -11.00
C PRO A 250 10.93 -0.31 -10.38
N ALA A 251 12.03 -0.29 -9.63
CA ALA A 251 12.53 -1.47 -8.95
C ALA A 251 11.58 -2.03 -7.86
N VAL A 252 10.70 -1.20 -7.27
CA VAL A 252 9.68 -1.69 -6.33
C VAL A 252 8.45 -2.21 -7.10
N LEU A 253 8.04 -1.51 -8.16
CA LEU A 253 6.98 -1.97 -9.07
C LEU A 253 7.31 -3.34 -9.65
N ASP A 254 8.53 -3.53 -10.16
CA ASP A 254 9.01 -4.82 -10.69
C ASP A 254 8.93 -5.93 -9.65
N MET A 255 9.32 -5.64 -8.40
CA MET A 255 9.29 -6.60 -7.29
C MET A 255 7.86 -7.00 -6.87
N LEU A 256 6.88 -6.13 -7.11
CA LEU A 256 5.46 -6.31 -6.77
C LEU A 256 4.59 -6.63 -8.00
N SER A 257 5.19 -6.77 -9.17
CA SER A 257 4.51 -7.03 -10.43
C SER A 257 3.80 -8.38 -10.44
N ALA A 258 2.76 -8.49 -11.26
CA ALA A 258 1.97 -9.71 -11.42
C ALA A 258 2.87 -10.92 -11.74
N GLY A 259 2.71 -12.01 -11.00
CA GLY A 259 3.50 -13.23 -11.15
C GLY A 259 4.88 -13.20 -10.47
N SER A 260 5.24 -12.10 -9.81
CA SER A 260 6.42 -12.05 -8.93
C SER A 260 6.21 -12.90 -7.67
N SER A 261 7.30 -13.23 -6.97
CA SER A 261 7.20 -14.00 -5.71
C SER A 261 6.48 -13.26 -4.58
N LEU A 262 6.43 -11.92 -4.63
CA LEU A 262 5.73 -11.10 -3.63
C LEU A 262 4.27 -10.90 -4.01
N ASP A 263 3.95 -10.82 -5.30
CA ASP A 263 2.58 -10.89 -5.79
C ASP A 263 1.91 -12.23 -5.45
N ASP A 264 2.63 -13.35 -5.64
CA ASP A 264 2.20 -14.68 -5.21
C ASP A 264 1.92 -14.76 -3.70
N LEU A 265 2.65 -13.99 -2.89
CA LEU A 265 2.43 -13.86 -1.45
C LEU A 265 1.16 -13.08 -1.17
N ASP A 266 1.00 -11.89 -1.76
CA ASP A 266 -0.19 -11.05 -1.58
C ASP A 266 -1.47 -11.80 -1.98
N GLU A 267 -1.49 -12.41 -3.16
CA GLU A 267 -2.63 -13.20 -3.65
C GLU A 267 -2.96 -14.37 -2.70
N ALA A 268 -1.94 -15.05 -2.17
CA ALA A 268 -2.16 -16.13 -1.22
C ALA A 268 -2.68 -15.62 0.15
N LEU A 269 -2.26 -14.44 0.60
CA LEU A 269 -2.74 -13.79 1.81
C LEU A 269 -4.21 -13.39 1.64
N ARG A 270 -4.55 -12.66 0.57
CA ARG A 270 -5.93 -12.25 0.26
C ARG A 270 -6.87 -13.44 0.15
N ALA A 271 -6.46 -14.48 -0.59
CA ALA A 271 -7.22 -15.72 -0.67
C ALA A 271 -7.45 -16.35 0.71
N SER A 272 -6.47 -16.28 1.61
CA SER A 272 -6.56 -16.86 2.97
C SER A 272 -7.57 -16.17 3.88
N VAL A 273 -7.79 -14.86 3.70
CA VAL A 273 -8.72 -14.04 4.48
C VAL A 273 -10.16 -14.22 3.99
N ASN A 274 -10.37 -14.33 2.66
CA ASN A 274 -11.69 -14.49 2.05
C ASN A 274 -12.43 -15.80 2.41
N GLY A 275 -11.73 -16.76 3.02
CA GLY A 275 -12.32 -17.99 3.55
C GLY A 275 -12.78 -19.02 2.50
N GLY A 276 -13.56 -20.01 2.93
CA GLY A 276 -14.08 -21.07 2.06
C GLY A 276 -13.00 -21.98 1.43
N VAL A 277 -13.31 -22.53 0.25
CA VAL A 277 -12.38 -23.40 -0.50
C VAL A 277 -11.14 -22.63 -0.96
N GLY A 278 -11.32 -21.36 -1.36
CA GLY A 278 -10.24 -20.43 -1.70
C GLY A 278 -9.28 -20.23 -0.53
N GLY A 279 -9.80 -19.97 0.67
CA GLY A 279 -8.98 -19.80 1.88
C GLY A 279 -8.18 -21.03 2.28
N PHE A 280 -8.74 -22.23 2.11
CA PHE A 280 -7.97 -23.46 2.34
C PHE A 280 -6.80 -23.59 1.33
N MET A 281 -7.03 -23.28 0.06
CA MET A 281 -5.96 -23.30 -0.95
C MET A 281 -4.93 -22.20 -0.73
N GLY A 282 -5.35 -20.99 -0.37
CA GLY A 282 -4.50 -19.85 -0.01
C GLY A 282 -3.54 -20.21 1.12
N ARG A 283 -4.05 -20.75 2.23
CA ARG A 283 -3.20 -21.23 3.35
C ARG A 283 -2.20 -22.31 2.92
N ARG A 284 -2.57 -23.19 1.98
CA ARG A 284 -1.64 -24.19 1.44
C ARG A 284 -0.58 -23.56 0.52
N ARG A 285 -0.91 -22.51 -0.23
CA ARG A 285 0.05 -21.72 -1.02
C ARG A 285 1.02 -20.97 -0.10
N LEU A 286 0.51 -20.27 0.93
CA LEU A 286 1.33 -19.55 1.92
C LEU A 286 2.43 -20.44 2.53
N LYS A 287 2.09 -21.69 2.90
CA LYS A 287 3.05 -22.65 3.44
C LYS A 287 4.21 -23.01 2.50
N LYS A 288 4.07 -22.76 1.20
CA LYS A 288 5.13 -23.00 0.21
C LYS A 288 6.00 -21.76 -0.02
N ILE A 289 5.55 -20.59 0.40
CA ILE A 289 6.29 -19.34 0.23
C ILE A 289 7.45 -19.32 1.22
N GLY A 290 8.66 -19.08 0.72
CA GLY A 290 9.85 -19.01 1.56
C GLY A 290 9.84 -17.75 2.42
N ALA A 291 9.63 -17.88 3.72
CA ALA A 291 9.59 -16.74 4.66
C ALA A 291 10.86 -15.88 4.62
N GLN A 292 12.03 -16.51 4.49
CA GLN A 292 13.30 -15.79 4.36
C GLN A 292 13.36 -14.98 3.06
N THR A 293 12.95 -15.56 1.93
CA THR A 293 12.91 -14.87 0.63
C THR A 293 11.93 -13.71 0.65
N ALA A 294 10.71 -13.92 1.18
CA ALA A 294 9.71 -12.87 1.34
C ALA A 294 10.24 -11.72 2.22
N SER A 295 10.81 -12.04 3.38
CA SER A 295 11.38 -11.02 4.28
C SER A 295 12.55 -10.25 3.67
N LEU A 296 13.34 -10.91 2.80
CA LEU A 296 14.45 -10.28 2.10
C LEU A 296 13.95 -9.31 1.02
N GLY A 297 12.92 -9.71 0.27
CA GLY A 297 12.23 -8.85 -0.70
C GLY A 297 11.65 -7.62 -0.03
N TRP A 298 10.88 -7.82 1.04
CA TRP A 298 10.27 -6.73 1.81
C TRP A 298 11.30 -5.78 2.43
N ARG A 299 12.42 -6.29 2.94
CA ARG A 299 13.52 -5.42 3.42
C ARG A 299 14.05 -4.50 2.32
N THR A 300 14.13 -4.98 1.08
CA THR A 300 14.55 -4.15 -0.07
C THR A 300 13.50 -3.11 -0.41
N ILE A 301 12.21 -3.47 -0.41
CA ILE A 301 11.09 -2.54 -0.65
C ILE A 301 11.10 -1.41 0.39
N VAL A 302 11.10 -1.77 1.68
CA VAL A 302 11.13 -0.79 2.78
C VAL A 302 12.36 0.10 2.68
N GLY A 303 13.53 -0.46 2.32
CA GLY A 303 14.75 0.32 2.11
C GLY A 303 14.64 1.32 0.97
N LYS A 304 14.03 0.94 -0.17
CA LYS A 304 13.81 1.81 -1.32
C LYS A 304 12.81 2.93 -1.03
N ILE A 305 11.69 2.61 -0.36
CA ILE A 305 10.72 3.60 0.09
C ILE A 305 11.38 4.57 1.08
N SER A 306 12.07 4.04 2.11
CA SER A 306 12.77 4.87 3.10
C SER A 306 13.80 5.82 2.48
N ALA A 307 14.43 5.42 1.37
CA ALA A 307 15.44 6.23 0.69
C ALA A 307 14.88 7.48 0.00
N VAL A 308 13.58 7.51 -0.32
CA VAL A 308 12.93 8.67 -0.96
C VAL A 308 12.16 9.54 0.02
N VAL A 309 12.11 9.19 1.30
CA VAL A 309 11.44 9.98 2.33
C VAL A 309 12.26 11.20 2.72
N ASP A 310 11.60 12.36 2.79
CA ASP A 310 12.05 13.58 3.42
C ASP A 310 11.28 13.79 4.73
N TRP A 311 11.97 13.56 5.85
CA TRP A 311 11.41 13.71 7.21
C TRP A 311 11.41 15.17 7.65
N ARG A 312 10.24 15.67 8.05
CA ARG A 312 10.02 17.07 8.46
C ARG A 312 9.45 17.19 9.86
N ASP A 313 9.80 18.29 10.50
CA ASP A 313 9.36 18.74 11.82
C ASP A 313 8.75 20.14 11.73
#